data_AF-A0A841DTA8-F1
#
_entry.id   AF-A0A841DTA8-F1
#
_cell.length_a   1.000
_cell.length_b   1.000
_cell.length_c   1.000
_cell.angle_alpha   90.00
_cell.angle_beta   90.00
_cell.angle_gamma   90.00
#
_symmetry.space_group_name_H-M   'P 1'
#
loop_
_entity.id
_entity.type
_entity.pdbx_description
1 polymer ?
#
loop_
_entity_poly.entity_id
_entity_poly.type
_entity_poly.pdbx_seq_one_letter_code
_entity_poly.pdbx_strand_id
1 'polypeptide(L)'
;MGHWVSMVDIELRYVRIWRAAVGVLAGIGVLAALVFVSPGTNLVAFLVAALTSGAVCLSIGLGRDLPSGDLVQLVPRWGVLGGLMVLAVCGFAAAVGAGTLALLALIAAVSPPAMSWLRSGRTEVEAHAHARTSAHAWSDDHRPQAQSHDRAGRTQSRSERRARSRAERRAQGRAERHSESRSDNPAQSRSDRRAERRSERRSERRSERRAGARRSRMKLPKAPDRRPEVFGAGVRPVADWPLPKYLSAVVRSVGELTDDELCLAWRRSFTQLQRAVSADRRQAMVDVRRAYLDELEHRHPDSFATWLASNPRAAGNPARFFTHRADH
;
A
#
# COMPACT_ATOMS: atom_id res chain seq x y z
N MET A 1 31.44 4.17 -10.08
CA MET A 1 30.36 3.16 -10.03
C MET A 1 30.49 2.14 -8.89
N GLY A 2 31.68 1.76 -8.41
CA GLY A 2 31.82 0.74 -7.35
C GLY A 2 31.28 1.11 -5.94
N HIS A 3 31.18 2.39 -5.60
CA HIS A 3 30.80 2.82 -4.24
C HIS A 3 29.29 2.74 -3.94
N TRP A 4 28.44 2.61 -4.97
CA TRP A 4 26.98 2.50 -4.81
C TRP A 4 26.55 1.04 -4.57
N VAL A 5 27.30 0.07 -5.10
CA VAL A 5 27.00 -1.36 -4.91
C VAL A 5 27.24 -1.77 -3.45
N SER A 6 28.32 -1.28 -2.82
CA SER A 6 28.62 -1.59 -1.42
C SER A 6 27.56 -1.06 -0.45
N MET A 7 26.95 0.10 -0.71
CA MET A 7 25.93 0.67 0.18
C MET A 7 24.64 -0.16 0.21
N VAL A 8 24.18 -0.66 -0.94
CA VAL A 8 22.97 -1.50 -1.03
C VAL A 8 23.20 -2.87 -0.38
N ASP A 9 24.39 -3.44 -0.54
CA ASP A 9 24.75 -4.71 0.10
C ASP A 9 24.79 -4.60 1.63
N ILE A 10 25.27 -3.48 2.18
CA ILE A 10 25.30 -3.24 3.62
C ILE A 10 23.88 -3.16 4.19
N GLU A 11 22.95 -2.46 3.53
CA GLU A 11 21.56 -2.37 4.00
C GLU A 11 20.85 -3.74 3.97
N LEU A 12 21.06 -4.54 2.92
CA LEU A 12 20.50 -5.88 2.83
C LEU A 12 21.05 -6.83 3.91
N ARG A 13 22.36 -6.77 4.17
CA ARG A 13 23.00 -7.57 5.23
C ARG A 13 22.48 -7.17 6.61
N TYR A 14 22.40 -5.87 6.88
CA TYR A 14 21.87 -5.34 8.14
C TYR A 14 20.44 -5.82 8.39
N VAL A 15 19.55 -5.74 7.39
CA VAL A 15 18.16 -6.19 7.53
C VAL A 15 18.07 -7.69 7.81
N ARG A 16 18.90 -8.51 7.17
CA ARG A 16 18.94 -9.96 7.44
C ARG A 16 19.39 -10.26 8.86
N ILE A 17 20.50 -9.65 9.29
CA ILE A 17 21.06 -9.82 10.64
C ILE A 17 20.04 -9.37 11.69
N TRP A 18 19.41 -8.22 11.49
CA TRP A 18 18.40 -7.68 12.38
C TRP A 18 17.19 -8.62 12.50
N ARG A 19 16.68 -9.16 11.38
CA ARG A 19 15.57 -10.14 11.40
C ARG A 19 15.95 -11.43 12.12
N ALA A 20 17.18 -11.91 11.95
CA ALA A 20 17.68 -13.08 12.65
C ALA A 20 17.75 -12.81 14.16
N ALA A 21 18.30 -11.67 14.57
CA ALA A 21 18.39 -11.28 15.98
C ALA A 21 17.01 -11.15 16.64
N VAL A 22 16.06 -10.49 15.97
CA VAL A 22 14.67 -10.38 16.46
C VAL A 22 14.00 -11.75 16.53
N GLY A 23 14.24 -12.62 15.56
CA GLY A 23 13.72 -13.99 15.57
C GLY A 23 14.25 -14.83 16.73
N VAL A 24 15.55 -14.78 16.99
CA VAL A 24 16.18 -15.47 18.14
C VAL A 24 15.62 -14.93 19.45
N LEU A 25 15.53 -13.61 19.59
CA LEU A 25 15.00 -12.98 20.79
C LEU A 25 13.54 -13.36 21.03
N ALA A 26 12.70 -13.34 19.99
CA ALA A 26 11.31 -13.79 20.10
C ALA A 26 11.23 -15.26 20.53
N GLY A 27 12.09 -16.13 19.99
CA GLY A 27 12.19 -17.53 20.39
C GLY A 27 12.53 -17.72 21.87
N ILE A 28 13.52 -16.96 22.37
CA ILE A 28 13.89 -16.96 23.80
C ILE A 28 12.72 -16.50 24.67
N GLY A 29 12.02 -15.44 24.27
CA GLY A 29 10.84 -14.96 24.98
C GLY A 29 9.72 -16.00 25.04
N VAL A 30 9.42 -16.68 23.93
CA VAL A 30 8.42 -17.76 23.91
C VAL A 30 8.84 -18.91 24.82
N LEU A 31 10.12 -19.32 24.78
CA LEU A 31 10.64 -20.36 25.67
C LEU A 31 10.50 -19.96 27.14
N ALA A 32 10.83 -18.72 27.49
CA ALA A 32 10.64 -18.19 28.84
C ALA A 32 9.16 -18.21 29.26
N ALA A 33 8.24 -17.84 28.36
CA ALA A 33 6.81 -17.91 28.65
C ALA A 33 6.34 -19.32 28.97
N LEU A 34 6.82 -20.33 28.24
CA LEU A 34 6.47 -21.73 28.48
C LEU A 34 7.01 -22.28 29.80
N VAL A 35 8.14 -21.74 30.29
CA VAL A 35 8.76 -22.16 31.56
C VAL A 35 8.14 -21.44 32.75
N PHE A 36 7.92 -20.13 32.66
CA PHE A 36 7.53 -19.30 33.81
C PHE A 36 6.01 -19.08 33.94
N VAL A 37 5.23 -19.30 32.89
CA VAL A 37 3.79 -19.01 32.87
C VAL A 37 2.99 -20.30 32.69
N SER A 38 1.87 -20.41 33.41
CA SER A 38 0.96 -21.56 33.29
C SER A 38 0.51 -21.77 31.84
N PRO A 39 0.50 -23.03 31.33
CA PRO A 39 0.09 -23.33 29.96
C PRO A 39 -1.30 -22.79 29.59
N GLY A 40 -2.24 -22.79 30.55
CA GLY A 40 -3.59 -22.26 30.33
C GLY A 40 -3.59 -20.75 30.05
N THR A 41 -2.82 -19.98 30.83
CA THR A 41 -2.69 -18.53 30.64
C THR A 41 -2.04 -18.21 29.30
N ASN A 42 -0.99 -18.96 28.92
CA ASN A 42 -0.33 -18.81 27.62
C ASN A 42 -1.30 -19.09 26.45
N LEU A 43 -2.10 -20.15 26.54
CA LEU A 43 -3.07 -20.49 25.50
C LEU A 43 -4.12 -19.37 25.31
N VAL A 44 -4.67 -18.86 26.41
CA VAL A 44 -5.66 -17.78 26.37
C VAL A 44 -5.04 -16.51 25.78
N ALA A 45 -3.86 -16.10 26.26
CA ALA A 45 -3.16 -14.92 25.76
C ALA A 45 -2.85 -15.03 24.25
N PHE A 46 -2.38 -16.20 23.81
CA PHE A 46 -2.11 -16.48 22.39
C PHE A 46 -3.37 -16.36 21.54
N LEU A 47 -4.47 -17.00 21.94
CA LEU A 47 -5.72 -17.00 21.17
C LEU A 47 -6.32 -15.60 21.04
N VAL A 48 -6.35 -14.83 22.14
CA VAL A 48 -6.82 -13.45 22.12
C VAL A 48 -5.99 -12.62 21.16
N ALA A 49 -4.66 -12.66 21.29
CA ALA A 49 -3.75 -11.91 20.44
C ALA A 49 -3.83 -12.30 18.96
N ALA A 50 -3.97 -13.60 18.68
CA ALA A 50 -4.08 -14.12 17.31
C ALA A 50 -5.38 -13.68 16.64
N LEU A 51 -6.51 -13.74 17.35
CA LEU A 51 -7.81 -13.28 16.84
C LEU A 51 -7.82 -11.77 16.63
N THR A 52 -7.30 -10.98 17.57
CA THR A 52 -7.22 -9.51 17.42
C THR A 52 -6.34 -9.13 16.23
N SER A 53 -5.16 -9.73 16.10
CA SER A 53 -4.25 -9.46 14.98
C SER A 53 -4.87 -9.87 13.65
N GLY A 54 -5.51 -11.03 13.60
CA GLY A 54 -6.24 -11.51 12.43
C GLY A 54 -7.38 -10.57 12.03
N ALA A 55 -8.16 -10.06 12.98
CA ALA A 55 -9.25 -9.12 12.73
C ALA A 55 -8.75 -7.77 12.21
N VAL A 56 -7.66 -7.24 12.76
CA VAL A 56 -7.04 -5.99 12.28
C VAL A 56 -6.51 -6.17 10.85
N CYS A 57 -5.81 -7.26 10.57
CA CYS A 57 -5.31 -7.56 9.23
C CYS A 57 -6.45 -7.74 8.22
N LEU A 58 -7.54 -8.42 8.61
CA LEU A 58 -8.73 -8.55 7.79
C LEU A 58 -9.36 -7.19 7.50
N SER A 59 -9.51 -6.33 8.51
CA SER A 59 -10.08 -4.98 8.36
C SER A 59 -9.28 -4.11 7.40
N ILE A 60 -7.94 -4.08 7.56
CA ILE A 60 -7.04 -3.36 6.66
C ILE A 60 -7.08 -3.97 5.25
N GLY A 61 -7.14 -5.29 5.15
CA GLY A 61 -7.19 -6.01 3.89
C GLY A 61 -8.45 -5.70 3.08
N LEU A 62 -9.59 -5.66 3.76
CA LEU A 62 -10.87 -5.26 3.19
C LEU A 62 -10.87 -3.78 2.76
N GLY A 63 -10.21 -2.90 3.51
CA GLY A 63 -10.09 -1.48 3.15
C GLY A 63 -9.16 -1.21 1.95
N ARG A 64 -8.36 -2.19 1.52
CA ARG A 64 -7.44 -2.08 0.38
C ARG A 64 -7.92 -2.80 -0.88
N ASP A 65 -9.17 -3.27 -0.90
CA ASP A 65 -9.75 -4.03 -2.01
C ASP A 65 -8.88 -5.22 -2.47
N LEU A 66 -8.22 -5.89 -1.51
CA LEU A 66 -7.43 -7.08 -1.80
C LEU A 66 -8.34 -8.24 -2.23
N PRO A 67 -7.95 -9.05 -3.22
CA PRO A 67 -8.74 -10.20 -3.66
C PRO A 67 -8.94 -11.18 -2.50
N SER A 68 -10.18 -11.68 -2.32
CA SER A 68 -10.58 -12.50 -1.17
C SER A 68 -9.71 -13.76 -0.98
N GLY A 69 -9.17 -14.31 -2.06
CA GLY A 69 -8.29 -15.48 -2.01
C GLY A 69 -6.98 -15.23 -1.24
N ASP A 70 -6.36 -14.05 -1.44
CA ASP A 70 -5.09 -13.70 -0.78
C ASP A 70 -5.33 -13.39 0.71
N LEU A 71 -6.47 -12.76 1.02
CA LEU A 71 -6.90 -12.46 2.40
C LEU A 71 -7.03 -13.72 3.25
N VAL A 72 -7.66 -14.77 2.71
CA VAL A 72 -7.87 -16.03 3.44
C VAL A 72 -6.54 -16.71 3.80
N GLN A 73 -5.49 -16.57 2.97
CA GLN A 73 -4.18 -17.12 3.27
C GLN A 73 -3.33 -16.23 4.20
N LEU A 74 -3.51 -14.90 4.14
CA LEU A 74 -2.75 -13.96 4.95
C LEU A 74 -3.21 -13.93 6.41
N VAL A 75 -4.53 -13.89 6.66
CA VAL A 75 -5.11 -13.72 7.99
C VAL A 75 -4.58 -14.73 9.03
N PRO A 76 -4.56 -16.06 8.78
CA PRO A 76 -4.07 -17.00 9.77
C PRO A 76 -2.58 -16.84 10.04
N ARG A 77 -1.77 -16.50 9.02
CA ARG A 77 -0.33 -16.26 9.19
C ARG A 77 -0.06 -15.07 10.11
N TRP A 78 -0.77 -13.96 9.91
CA TRP A 78 -0.64 -12.78 10.75
C TRP A 78 -1.20 -13.01 12.16
N GLY A 79 -2.27 -13.80 12.28
CA GLY A 79 -2.80 -14.22 13.58
C GLY A 79 -1.76 -15.01 14.41
N VAL A 80 -1.16 -16.05 13.83
CA VAL A 80 -0.13 -16.84 14.52
C VAL A 80 1.07 -15.98 14.91
N LEU A 81 1.53 -15.10 14.02
CA LEU A 81 2.65 -14.20 14.31
C LEU A 81 2.33 -13.25 15.47
N GLY A 82 1.13 -12.67 15.50
CA GLY A 82 0.67 -11.80 16.58
C GLY A 82 0.58 -12.53 17.92
N GLY A 83 0.06 -13.76 17.91
CA GLY A 83 0.02 -14.62 19.10
C GLY A 83 1.42 -14.95 19.65
N LEU A 84 2.35 -15.35 18.77
CA LEU A 84 3.74 -15.63 19.17
C LEU A 84 4.45 -14.39 19.72
N MET A 85 4.21 -13.22 19.14
CA MET A 85 4.80 -11.98 19.63
C MET A 85 4.32 -11.65 21.05
N VAL A 86 3.03 -11.78 21.32
CA VAL A 86 2.49 -11.55 22.68
C VAL A 86 3.04 -12.54 23.68
N LEU A 87 3.15 -13.83 23.31
CA LEU A 87 3.81 -14.83 24.17
C LEU A 87 5.26 -14.46 24.47
N ALA A 88 6.02 -14.03 23.46
CA ALA A 88 7.40 -13.59 23.67
C ALA A 88 7.50 -12.45 24.69
N VAL A 89 6.62 -11.45 24.57
CA VAL A 89 6.55 -10.32 25.50
C VAL A 89 6.17 -10.77 26.91
N CYS A 90 5.16 -11.64 27.05
CA CYS A 90 4.77 -12.20 28.35
C CYS A 90 5.91 -12.98 29.00
N GLY A 91 6.66 -13.78 28.23
CA GLY A 91 7.81 -14.52 28.74
C GLY A 91 8.95 -13.63 29.21
N PHE A 92 9.27 -12.57 28.46
CA PHE A 92 10.24 -11.57 28.92
C PHE A 92 9.76 -10.81 30.15
N ALA A 93 8.47 -10.42 30.19
CA ALA A 93 7.90 -9.75 31.35
C ALA A 93 7.96 -10.63 32.61
N ALA A 94 7.73 -11.94 32.47
CA ALA A 94 7.85 -12.90 33.57
C ALA A 94 9.32 -13.09 34.01
N ALA A 95 10.26 -13.15 33.07
CA ALA A 95 11.67 -13.42 33.36
C ALA A 95 12.46 -12.20 33.85
N VAL A 96 12.21 -11.02 33.28
CA VAL A 96 13.01 -9.78 33.48
C VAL A 96 12.21 -8.71 34.24
N GLY A 97 10.88 -8.83 34.31
CA GLY A 97 10.02 -7.82 34.92
C GLY A 97 9.89 -6.55 34.07
N ALA A 98 9.84 -5.39 34.73
CA ALA A 98 9.62 -4.08 34.10
C ALA A 98 10.71 -3.69 33.08
N GLY A 99 11.92 -4.26 33.19
CA GLY A 99 13.01 -4.05 32.22
C GLY A 99 12.67 -4.44 30.78
N THR A 100 11.64 -5.29 30.59
CA THR A 100 11.12 -5.67 29.28
C THR A 100 10.69 -4.46 28.44
N LEU A 101 10.12 -3.43 29.07
CA LEU A 101 9.68 -2.22 28.35
C LEU A 101 10.86 -1.45 27.77
N ALA A 102 11.97 -1.35 28.52
CA ALA A 102 13.19 -0.72 28.04
C ALA A 102 13.81 -1.51 26.88
N LEU A 103 13.81 -2.84 26.97
CA LEU A 103 14.28 -3.72 25.89
C LEU A 103 13.44 -3.56 24.62
N LEU A 104 12.11 -3.56 24.75
CA LEU A 104 11.19 -3.37 23.61
C LEU A 104 11.35 -1.99 22.98
N ALA A 105 11.49 -0.93 23.79
CA ALA A 105 11.75 0.43 23.30
C ALA A 105 13.09 0.51 22.54
N LEU A 106 14.14 -0.14 23.06
CA LEU A 106 15.44 -0.21 22.39
C LEU A 106 15.34 -0.94 21.03
N ILE A 107 14.64 -2.08 20.98
CA ILE A 107 14.44 -2.83 19.73
C ILE A 107 13.66 -2.00 18.71
N ALA A 108 12.61 -1.29 19.15
CA ALA A 108 11.83 -0.42 18.28
C ALA A 108 12.66 0.75 17.75
N ALA A 109 13.49 1.37 18.60
CA ALA A 109 14.37 2.48 18.23
C ALA A 109 15.44 2.06 17.20
N VAL A 110 15.97 0.83 17.30
CA VAL A 110 16.98 0.29 16.38
C VAL A 110 16.35 -0.32 15.11
N SER A 111 15.03 -0.36 15.02
CA SER A 111 14.34 -0.98 13.89
C SER A 111 14.62 -0.23 12.57
N PRO A 112 14.88 -0.94 11.45
CA PRO A 112 15.06 -0.33 10.13
C PRO A 112 13.97 0.68 9.72
N PRO A 113 12.66 0.43 9.94
CA PRO A 113 11.63 1.41 9.58
C PRO A 113 11.72 2.69 10.42
N ALA A 114 12.01 2.59 11.73
CA ALA A 114 12.22 3.77 12.57
C ALA A 114 13.42 4.59 12.07
N MET A 115 14.52 3.92 11.71
CA MET A 115 15.69 4.57 11.12
C MET A 115 15.37 5.25 9.77
N SER A 116 14.55 4.61 8.92
CA SER A 116 14.13 5.23 7.66
C SER A 116 13.25 6.46 7.89
N TRP A 117 12.32 6.40 8.85
CA TRP A 117 11.45 7.52 9.19
C TRP A 117 12.24 8.68 9.77
N LEU A 118 13.21 8.38 10.65
CA LEU A 118 14.12 9.39 11.22
C LEU A 118 14.98 10.06 10.14
N ARG A 119 15.45 9.30 9.14
CA ARG A 119 16.17 9.87 7.98
C ARG A 119 15.26 10.75 7.13
N SER A 120 14.04 10.29 6.83
CA SER A 120 13.07 11.05 6.02
C SER A 120 12.71 12.40 6.68
N GLY A 121 12.49 12.42 7.98
CA GLY A 121 12.21 13.66 8.71
C GLY A 121 13.38 14.67 8.64
N ARG A 122 14.62 14.19 8.67
CA ARG A 122 15.81 15.06 8.57
C ARG A 122 15.91 15.71 7.19
N THR A 123 15.63 14.96 6.14
CA THR A 123 15.65 15.49 4.76
C THR A 123 14.58 16.55 4.52
N GLU A 124 13.40 16.43 5.13
CA GLU A 124 12.35 17.45 5.03
C GLU A 124 12.73 18.74 5.77
N VAL A 125 13.34 18.62 6.95
CA VAL A 125 13.81 19.78 7.72
C VAL A 125 14.93 20.51 6.98
N GLU A 126 15.89 19.78 6.41
CA GLU A 126 16.98 20.37 5.62
C GLU A 126 16.46 21.00 4.32
N ALA A 127 15.52 20.35 3.62
CA ALA A 127 14.88 20.92 2.44
C ALA A 127 14.13 22.22 2.77
N HIS A 128 13.42 22.26 3.90
CA HIS A 128 12.74 23.48 4.37
C HIS A 128 13.71 24.58 4.83
N ALA A 129 14.86 24.22 5.40
CA ALA A 129 15.90 25.19 5.76
C ALA A 129 16.51 25.81 4.49
N HIS A 130 16.89 24.98 3.51
CA HIS A 130 17.43 25.45 2.23
C HIS A 130 16.43 26.29 1.44
N ALA A 131 15.14 25.91 1.41
CA ALA A 131 14.09 26.72 0.77
C ALA A 131 13.90 28.08 1.43
N ARG A 132 14.08 28.19 2.76
CA ARG A 132 14.04 29.47 3.48
C ARG A 132 15.25 30.34 3.17
N THR A 133 16.45 29.75 3.16
CA THR A 133 17.68 30.49 2.84
C THR A 133 17.70 30.96 1.39
N SER A 134 17.22 30.15 0.44
CA SER A 134 17.14 30.55 -0.97
C SER A 134 16.04 31.60 -1.21
N ALA A 135 14.91 31.54 -0.51
CA ALA A 135 13.89 32.59 -0.56
C ALA A 135 14.40 33.94 -0.05
N HIS A 136 15.28 33.95 0.97
CA HIS A 136 15.94 35.18 1.41
C HIS A 136 17.00 35.67 0.40
N ALA A 137 17.81 34.77 -0.16
CA ALA A 137 18.85 35.14 -1.13
C ALA A 137 18.28 35.75 -2.43
N TRP A 138 17.13 35.26 -2.92
CA TRP A 138 16.47 35.83 -4.09
C TRP A 138 15.70 37.13 -3.81
N SER A 139 15.44 37.45 -2.54
CA SER A 139 14.71 38.67 -2.17
C SER A 139 15.60 39.92 -2.09
N ASP A 140 16.93 39.77 -2.06
CA ASP A 140 17.87 40.89 -1.86
C ASP A 140 18.44 41.47 -3.17
N ASP A 141 18.34 40.78 -4.31
CA ASP A 141 19.04 41.22 -5.53
C ASP A 141 18.23 42.19 -6.43
N HIS A 142 16.90 42.32 -6.23
CA HIS A 142 16.06 43.16 -7.10
C HIS A 142 15.11 44.09 -6.32
N ARG A 143 15.64 44.86 -5.37
CA ARG A 143 14.90 46.03 -4.84
C ARG A 143 15.51 47.32 -5.38
N PRO A 144 15.01 47.88 -6.50
CA PRO A 144 15.37 49.23 -6.89
C PRO A 144 14.91 50.20 -5.77
N GLN A 145 15.88 50.85 -5.13
CA GLN A 145 15.69 51.95 -4.20
C GLN A 145 15.19 53.18 -4.99
N ALA A 146 13.93 53.21 -5.38
CA ALA A 146 13.29 54.44 -5.81
C ALA A 146 11.77 54.32 -5.62
N GLN A 147 11.18 55.31 -4.97
CA GLN A 147 9.73 55.58 -4.87
C GLN A 147 8.97 54.81 -3.78
N SER A 148 9.35 54.96 -2.50
CA SER A 148 8.62 54.40 -1.36
C SER A 148 7.86 55.42 -0.50
N HIS A 149 7.58 56.64 -0.97
CA HIS A 149 6.86 57.62 -0.12
C HIS A 149 5.42 57.94 -0.52
N ASP A 150 4.96 57.74 -1.76
CA ASP A 150 3.59 58.16 -2.17
C ASP A 150 2.60 57.05 -2.54
N ARG A 151 3.03 55.79 -2.67
CA ARG A 151 2.16 54.69 -3.15
C ARG A 151 1.58 53.79 -2.05
N ALA A 152 2.10 53.90 -0.82
CA ALA A 152 1.69 53.06 0.32
C ALA A 152 0.26 53.37 0.82
N GLY A 153 -0.21 54.62 0.72
CA GLY A 153 -1.54 54.99 1.19
C GLY A 153 -2.70 54.47 0.34
N ARG A 154 -2.49 54.22 -0.97
CA ARG A 154 -3.58 53.86 -1.89
C ARG A 154 -3.85 52.36 -2.00
N THR A 155 -2.83 51.51 -1.83
CA THR A 155 -2.99 50.05 -1.92
C THR A 155 -3.55 49.43 -0.64
N GLN A 156 -3.20 49.98 0.53
CA GLN A 156 -3.70 49.52 1.83
C GLN A 156 -5.22 49.76 1.99
N SER A 157 -5.73 50.91 1.52
CA SER A 157 -7.17 51.18 1.53
C SER A 157 -7.97 50.21 0.64
N ARG A 158 -7.38 49.72 -0.46
CA ARG A 158 -8.06 48.81 -1.39
C ARG A 158 -8.06 47.36 -0.90
N SER A 159 -7.01 46.92 -0.20
CA SER A 159 -6.96 45.59 0.42
C SER A 159 -7.89 45.48 1.62
N GLU A 160 -8.00 46.51 2.46
CA GLU A 160 -8.92 46.51 3.60
C GLU A 160 -10.40 46.50 3.16
N ARG A 161 -10.77 47.25 2.12
CA ARG A 161 -12.14 47.20 1.57
C ARG A 161 -12.48 45.82 0.98
N ARG A 162 -11.51 45.14 0.36
CA ARG A 162 -11.70 43.76 -0.13
C ARG A 162 -11.78 42.72 1.00
N ALA A 163 -11.05 42.92 2.09
CA ALA A 163 -11.11 42.04 3.26
C ALA A 163 -12.46 42.18 3.98
N ARG A 164 -12.95 43.41 4.21
CA ARG A 164 -14.26 43.64 4.84
C ARG A 164 -15.43 43.07 4.02
N SER A 165 -15.45 43.31 2.71
CA SER A 165 -16.50 42.77 1.83
C SER A 165 -16.51 41.23 1.73
N ARG A 166 -15.37 40.55 1.90
CA ARG A 166 -15.34 39.07 2.00
C ARG A 166 -15.84 38.56 3.35
N ALA A 167 -15.56 39.29 4.44
CA ALA A 167 -16.04 38.93 5.77
C ALA A 167 -17.57 39.06 5.87
N GLU A 168 -18.16 40.12 5.31
CA GLU A 168 -19.62 40.31 5.27
C GLU A 168 -20.35 39.24 4.47
N ARG A 169 -19.85 38.89 3.27
CA ARG A 169 -20.46 37.81 2.46
C ARG A 169 -20.42 36.45 3.17
N ARG A 170 -19.39 36.19 3.98
CA ARG A 170 -19.30 34.96 4.78
C ARG A 170 -20.25 34.97 5.97
N ALA A 171 -20.48 36.12 6.59
CA ALA A 171 -21.45 36.26 7.68
C ALA A 171 -22.88 36.07 7.17
N GLN A 172 -23.25 36.68 6.04
CA GLN A 172 -24.57 36.51 5.41
C GLN A 172 -24.81 35.06 4.97
N GLY A 173 -23.86 34.43 4.26
CA GLY A 173 -24.02 33.04 3.82
C GLY A 173 -24.05 32.00 4.94
N ARG A 174 -23.63 32.35 6.17
CA ARG A 174 -23.75 31.48 7.35
C ARG A 174 -25.09 31.63 8.07
N ALA A 175 -25.69 32.83 8.05
CA ALA A 175 -27.02 33.07 8.62
C ALA A 175 -28.11 32.36 7.82
N GLU A 176 -28.06 32.41 6.49
CA GLU A 176 -29.06 31.75 5.62
C GLU A 176 -29.02 30.22 5.73
N ARG A 177 -27.83 29.62 5.83
CA ARG A 177 -27.70 28.16 6.01
C ARG A 177 -28.24 27.68 7.36
N HIS A 178 -28.25 28.52 8.39
CA HIS A 178 -28.81 28.16 9.69
C HIS A 178 -30.32 28.29 9.78
N SER A 179 -30.95 29.15 8.97
CA SER A 179 -32.42 29.19 8.86
C SER A 179 -32.98 28.02 8.04
N GLU A 180 -32.26 27.56 7.01
CA GLU A 180 -32.77 26.52 6.11
C GLU A 180 -32.58 25.09 6.66
N SER A 181 -31.52 24.85 7.46
CA SER A 181 -31.27 23.52 8.05
C SER A 181 -32.14 23.18 9.28
N ARG A 182 -33.04 24.06 9.74
CA ARG A 182 -33.85 23.83 10.95
C ARG A 182 -35.25 23.26 10.68
N SER A 183 -35.65 23.06 9.41
CA SER A 183 -37.00 22.57 9.06
C SER A 183 -37.08 21.09 8.68
N ASP A 184 -35.95 20.40 8.45
CA ASP A 184 -35.96 19.00 8.02
C ASP A 184 -35.60 18.06 9.18
N ASN A 185 -36.63 17.47 9.79
CA ASN A 185 -36.52 16.51 10.88
C ASN A 185 -35.74 15.25 10.43
N PRO A 186 -34.44 15.08 10.80
CA PRO A 186 -33.60 14.01 10.26
C PRO A 186 -33.95 12.62 10.82
N ALA A 187 -34.88 12.56 11.79
CA ALA A 187 -35.37 11.31 12.37
C ALA A 187 -36.27 10.53 11.38
N GLN A 188 -37.03 11.22 10.52
CA GLN A 188 -38.02 10.58 9.65
C GLN A 188 -37.40 10.05 8.35
N SER A 189 -36.41 10.75 7.77
CA SER A 189 -35.69 10.24 6.59
C SER A 189 -34.82 9.00 6.89
N ARG A 190 -34.42 8.80 8.16
CA ARG A 190 -33.65 7.62 8.58
C ARG A 190 -34.51 6.36 8.75
N SER A 191 -35.77 6.47 9.17
CA SER A 191 -36.68 5.32 9.27
C SER A 191 -37.04 4.78 7.89
N ASP A 192 -37.31 5.66 6.93
CA ASP A 192 -37.76 5.28 5.59
C ASP A 192 -36.64 4.58 4.81
N ARG A 193 -35.41 5.12 4.84
CA ARG A 193 -34.24 4.46 4.23
C ARG A 193 -33.91 3.11 4.87
N ARG A 194 -34.26 2.90 6.15
CA ARG A 194 -34.03 1.62 6.84
C ARG A 194 -35.10 0.59 6.48
N ALA A 195 -36.34 1.01 6.25
CA ALA A 195 -37.41 0.14 5.78
C ALA A 195 -37.15 -0.34 4.34
N GLU A 196 -36.70 0.55 3.46
CA GLU A 196 -36.39 0.25 2.06
C GLU A 196 -35.20 -0.72 1.90
N ARG A 197 -34.12 -0.49 2.64
CA ARG A 197 -32.98 -1.45 2.65
C ARG A 197 -33.35 -2.83 3.19
N ARG A 198 -34.40 -2.93 4.01
CA ARG A 198 -34.88 -4.21 4.57
C ARG A 198 -35.77 -4.96 3.58
N SER A 199 -36.50 -4.27 2.71
CA SER A 199 -37.31 -4.91 1.65
C SER A 199 -36.43 -5.44 0.51
N GLU A 200 -35.40 -4.69 0.10
CA GLU A 200 -34.42 -5.14 -0.92
C GLU A 200 -33.66 -6.40 -0.50
N ARG A 201 -33.14 -6.43 0.73
CA ARG A 201 -32.44 -7.64 1.24
C ARG A 201 -33.34 -8.86 1.33
N ARG A 202 -34.66 -8.67 1.47
CA ARG A 202 -35.63 -9.77 1.55
C ARG A 202 -36.00 -10.30 0.16
N SER A 203 -36.06 -9.44 -0.86
CA SER A 203 -36.29 -9.87 -2.26
C SER A 203 -35.09 -10.61 -2.82
N GLU A 204 -33.87 -10.14 -2.53
CA GLU A 204 -32.61 -10.76 -2.97
C GLU A 204 -32.41 -12.15 -2.36
N ARG A 205 -32.65 -12.33 -1.05
CA ARG A 205 -32.59 -13.67 -0.43
C ARG A 205 -33.64 -14.64 -0.98
N ARG A 206 -34.77 -14.13 -1.48
CA ARG A 206 -35.83 -14.97 -2.06
C ARG A 206 -35.49 -15.40 -3.49
N SER A 207 -34.82 -14.55 -4.27
CA SER A 207 -34.35 -14.90 -5.62
C SER A 207 -33.19 -15.91 -5.56
N GLU A 208 -32.24 -15.74 -4.65
CA GLU A 208 -31.13 -16.70 -4.45
C GLU A 208 -31.64 -18.10 -4.06
N ARG A 209 -32.60 -18.19 -3.13
CA ARG A 209 -33.19 -19.48 -2.74
C ARG A 209 -33.92 -20.17 -3.90
N ARG A 210 -34.58 -19.42 -4.79
CA ARG A 210 -35.21 -20.00 -6.00
C ARG A 210 -34.17 -20.46 -7.03
N ALA A 211 -33.06 -19.74 -7.18
CA ALA A 211 -31.99 -20.12 -8.10
C ALA A 211 -31.22 -21.37 -7.61
N GLY A 212 -30.95 -21.47 -6.31
CA GLY A 212 -30.32 -22.65 -5.71
C GLY A 212 -31.16 -23.91 -5.84
N ALA A 213 -32.48 -23.82 -5.63
CA ALA A 213 -33.38 -24.98 -5.73
C ALA A 213 -33.51 -25.55 -7.16
N ARG A 214 -33.34 -24.72 -8.20
CA ARG A 214 -33.35 -25.19 -9.61
C ARG A 214 -32.06 -25.91 -10.01
N ARG A 215 -30.91 -25.58 -9.40
CA ARG A 215 -29.63 -26.23 -9.72
C ARG A 215 -29.50 -27.64 -9.15
N SER A 216 -30.19 -27.96 -8.06
CA SER A 216 -30.12 -29.30 -7.44
C SER A 216 -30.91 -30.40 -8.17
N ARG A 217 -31.61 -30.11 -9.28
CA ARG A 217 -32.42 -31.12 -10.02
C ARG A 217 -31.84 -31.55 -11.37
N MET A 218 -30.65 -31.09 -11.74
CA MET A 218 -29.92 -31.64 -12.88
C MET A 218 -29.06 -32.82 -12.40
N LYS A 219 -29.65 -34.02 -12.47
CA LYS A 219 -28.93 -35.29 -12.32
C LYS A 219 -27.84 -35.37 -13.40
N LEU A 220 -26.59 -35.29 -12.96
CA LEU A 220 -25.42 -35.50 -13.79
C LEU A 220 -25.28 -37.01 -14.11
N PRO A 221 -25.08 -37.40 -15.37
CA PRO A 221 -24.86 -38.81 -15.73
C PRO A 221 -23.57 -39.35 -15.10
N LYS A 222 -23.69 -40.57 -14.56
CA LYS A 222 -22.65 -41.33 -13.85
C LYS A 222 -21.51 -41.68 -14.82
N ALA A 223 -20.37 -41.00 -14.68
CA ALA A 223 -19.14 -41.31 -15.41
C ALA A 223 -18.43 -42.54 -14.79
N PRO A 224 -17.74 -43.35 -15.60
CA PRO A 224 -17.14 -44.60 -15.14
C PRO A 224 -15.89 -44.38 -14.29
N ASP A 225 -15.77 -45.30 -13.34
CA ASP A 225 -14.74 -45.49 -12.33
C ASP A 225 -13.31 -45.46 -12.91
N ARG A 226 -12.59 -44.36 -12.69
CA ARG A 226 -11.14 -44.32 -12.77
C ARG A 226 -10.60 -43.95 -11.39
N ARG A 227 -10.01 -44.96 -10.74
CA ARG A 227 -9.24 -44.86 -9.50
C ARG A 227 -8.23 -43.71 -9.59
N PRO A 228 -8.22 -42.76 -8.64
CA PRO A 228 -7.11 -41.83 -8.50
C PRO A 228 -6.02 -42.51 -7.66
N GLU A 229 -4.84 -42.69 -8.26
CA GLU A 229 -3.63 -42.92 -7.49
C GLU A 229 -3.42 -41.75 -6.52
N VAL A 230 -3.15 -42.12 -5.29
CA VAL A 230 -2.89 -41.24 -4.14
C VAL A 230 -1.56 -40.52 -4.37
N PHE A 231 -1.59 -39.37 -5.03
CA PHE A 231 -0.47 -38.43 -4.99
C PHE A 231 -0.56 -37.62 -3.69
N GLY A 232 0.38 -37.92 -2.78
CA GLY A 232 0.49 -37.32 -1.46
C GLY A 232 0.53 -35.79 -1.50
N ALA A 233 -0.20 -35.21 -0.56
CA ALA A 233 -0.27 -33.79 -0.26
C ALA A 233 1.06 -33.26 0.29
N GLY A 234 2.04 -33.10 -0.59
CA GLY A 234 3.10 -32.12 -0.38
C GLY A 234 2.55 -30.75 -0.75
N VAL A 235 2.46 -29.85 0.22
CA VAL A 235 2.38 -28.41 -0.05
C VAL A 235 3.58 -28.08 -0.91
N ARG A 236 3.40 -28.04 -2.23
CA ARG A 236 4.42 -27.51 -3.14
C ARG A 236 4.60 -26.05 -2.72
N PRO A 237 5.77 -25.64 -2.19
CA PRO A 237 6.04 -24.22 -2.08
C PRO A 237 5.79 -23.63 -3.47
N VAL A 238 4.99 -22.57 -3.54
CA VAL A 238 4.74 -21.81 -4.78
C VAL A 238 6.08 -21.70 -5.49
N ALA A 239 6.19 -22.44 -6.60
CA ALA A 239 7.45 -22.90 -7.12
C ALA A 239 8.46 -21.76 -7.18
N ASP A 240 9.67 -22.04 -6.68
CA ASP A 240 10.89 -21.39 -7.12
C ASP A 240 10.90 -21.44 -8.65
N TRP A 241 10.36 -20.39 -9.26
CA TRP A 241 10.30 -20.27 -10.71
C TRP A 241 11.76 -20.12 -11.13
N PRO A 242 12.35 -21.05 -11.92
CA PRO A 242 13.74 -20.95 -12.31
C PRO A 242 13.89 -19.69 -13.17
N LEU A 243 14.41 -18.65 -12.51
CA LEU A 243 14.36 -17.27 -12.95
C LEU A 243 15.10 -16.93 -14.27
N PRO A 244 16.06 -17.73 -14.77
CA PRO A 244 16.72 -17.41 -16.05
C PRO A 244 15.95 -17.80 -17.32
N LYS A 245 15.22 -18.92 -17.29
CA LYS A 245 14.61 -19.50 -18.51
C LYS A 245 13.33 -18.78 -18.92
N TYR A 246 12.58 -18.25 -17.96
CA TYR A 246 11.39 -17.48 -18.32
C TYR A 246 11.77 -16.09 -18.83
N LEU A 247 12.87 -15.49 -18.36
CA LEU A 247 13.28 -14.16 -18.84
C LEU A 247 13.63 -14.21 -20.32
N SER A 248 14.38 -15.22 -20.75
CA SER A 248 14.70 -15.41 -22.17
C SER A 248 13.46 -15.74 -23.02
N ALA A 249 12.51 -16.51 -22.49
CA ALA A 249 11.22 -16.74 -23.18
C ALA A 249 10.38 -15.47 -23.27
N VAL A 250 10.33 -14.67 -22.19
CA VAL A 250 9.60 -13.39 -22.16
C VAL A 250 10.26 -12.39 -23.11
N VAL A 251 11.58 -12.27 -23.11
CA VAL A 251 12.32 -11.39 -24.03
C VAL A 251 12.05 -11.78 -25.49
N ARG A 252 12.04 -13.09 -25.80
CA ARG A 252 11.71 -13.54 -27.17
C ARG A 252 10.26 -13.24 -27.56
N SER A 253 9.33 -13.28 -26.60
CA SER A 253 7.92 -12.91 -26.84
C SER A 253 7.65 -11.41 -26.90
N VAL A 254 8.58 -10.56 -26.45
CA VAL A 254 8.37 -9.10 -26.41
C VAL A 254 8.20 -8.53 -27.82
N GLY A 255 8.98 -9.02 -28.79
CA GLY A 255 8.86 -8.62 -30.20
C GLY A 255 7.55 -9.04 -30.88
N GLU A 256 6.81 -9.99 -30.30
CA GLU A 256 5.53 -10.46 -30.84
C GLU A 256 4.33 -9.66 -30.32
N LEU A 257 4.51 -8.90 -29.23
CA LEU A 257 3.45 -8.09 -28.63
C LEU A 257 3.15 -6.88 -29.51
N THR A 258 1.87 -6.53 -29.65
CA THR A 258 1.45 -5.25 -30.23
C THR A 258 1.81 -4.08 -29.32
N ASP A 259 1.81 -2.85 -29.83
CA ASP A 259 2.16 -1.67 -29.04
C ASP A 259 1.20 -1.43 -27.86
N ASP A 260 -0.09 -1.73 -28.06
CA ASP A 260 -1.11 -1.72 -27.01
C ASP A 260 -0.80 -2.72 -25.89
N GLU A 261 -0.41 -3.94 -26.27
CA GLU A 261 -0.04 -5.00 -25.34
C GLU A 261 1.25 -4.67 -24.59
N LEU A 262 2.26 -4.08 -25.25
CA LEU A 262 3.47 -3.57 -24.62
C LEU A 262 3.15 -2.49 -23.59
N CYS A 263 2.32 -1.51 -23.96
CA CYS A 263 1.88 -0.45 -23.04
C CYS A 263 1.14 -1.01 -21.82
N LEU A 264 0.28 -2.02 -22.03
CA LEU A 264 -0.45 -2.69 -20.95
C LEU A 264 0.47 -3.55 -20.08
N ALA A 265 1.43 -4.27 -20.67
CA ALA A 265 2.42 -5.08 -19.98
C ALA A 265 3.36 -4.21 -19.12
N TRP A 266 3.79 -3.06 -19.64
CA TRP A 266 4.54 -2.05 -18.89
C TRP A 266 3.78 -1.58 -17.63
N ARG A 267 2.47 -1.31 -17.73
CA ARG A 267 1.67 -0.92 -16.56
C ARG A 267 1.54 -2.05 -15.55
N ARG A 268 1.25 -3.27 -16.01
CA ARG A 268 1.05 -4.44 -15.12
C ARG A 268 2.34 -4.86 -14.41
N SER A 269 3.48 -4.77 -15.09
CA SER A 269 4.78 -5.14 -14.51
C SER A 269 5.19 -4.26 -13.33
N PHE A 270 4.66 -3.02 -13.21
CA PHE A 270 4.92 -2.18 -12.04
C PHE A 270 4.33 -2.79 -10.76
N THR A 271 3.07 -3.24 -10.80
CA THR A 271 2.43 -3.92 -9.66
C THR A 271 3.13 -5.23 -9.33
N GLN A 272 3.62 -5.95 -10.34
CA GLN A 272 4.41 -7.17 -10.14
C GLN A 272 5.76 -6.88 -9.47
N LEU A 273 6.44 -5.80 -9.88
CA LEU A 273 7.68 -5.34 -9.26
C LEU A 273 7.46 -4.95 -7.79
N GLN A 274 6.37 -4.24 -7.48
CA GLN A 274 6.02 -3.89 -6.09
C GLN A 274 5.72 -5.12 -5.21
N ARG A 275 5.13 -6.16 -5.80
CA ARG A 275 4.81 -7.42 -5.08
C ARG A 275 6.01 -8.36 -4.95
N ALA A 276 7.11 -8.11 -5.67
CA ALA A 276 8.28 -8.97 -5.63
C ALA A 276 9.02 -8.82 -4.28
N VAL A 277 8.94 -9.88 -3.46
CA VAL A 277 9.51 -9.89 -2.10
C VAL A 277 11.02 -10.14 -2.11
N SER A 278 11.52 -11.00 -2.99
CA SER A 278 12.95 -11.29 -3.11
C SER A 278 13.68 -10.28 -4.01
N ALA A 279 14.97 -10.06 -3.72
CA ALA A 279 15.83 -9.20 -4.52
C ALA A 279 15.95 -9.73 -5.96
N ASP A 280 16.19 -11.03 -6.12
CA ASP A 280 16.34 -11.65 -7.45
C ASP A 280 15.08 -11.50 -8.30
N ARG A 281 13.89 -11.65 -7.69
CA ARG A 281 12.61 -11.46 -8.39
C ARG A 281 12.36 -10.01 -8.76
N ARG A 282 12.78 -9.06 -7.91
CA ARG A 282 12.75 -7.64 -8.27
C ARG A 282 13.68 -7.36 -9.44
N GLN A 283 14.91 -7.88 -9.40
CA GLN A 283 15.89 -7.69 -10.47
C GLN A 283 15.36 -8.24 -11.79
N ALA A 284 14.86 -9.47 -11.81
CA ALA A 284 14.29 -10.05 -13.01
C ALA A 284 13.10 -9.25 -13.57
N MET A 285 12.26 -8.69 -12.69
CA MET A 285 11.16 -7.83 -13.14
C MET A 285 11.66 -6.47 -13.66
N VAL A 286 12.76 -5.94 -13.14
CA VAL A 286 13.45 -4.78 -13.72
C VAL A 286 13.98 -5.12 -15.11
N ASP A 287 14.55 -6.30 -15.30
CA ASP A 287 15.08 -6.74 -16.60
C ASP A 287 13.95 -6.89 -17.65
N VAL A 288 12.81 -7.49 -17.26
CA VAL A 288 11.61 -7.54 -18.14
C VAL A 288 11.12 -6.14 -18.50
N ARG A 289 11.07 -5.23 -17.52
CA ARG A 289 10.62 -3.85 -17.75
C ARG A 289 11.56 -3.09 -18.67
N ARG A 290 12.87 -3.33 -18.57
CA ARG A 290 13.86 -2.79 -19.49
C ARG A 290 13.59 -3.30 -20.91
N ALA A 291 13.38 -4.60 -21.10
CA ALA A 291 13.07 -5.17 -22.41
C ALA A 291 11.81 -4.55 -23.06
N TYR A 292 10.75 -4.26 -22.28
CA TYR A 292 9.58 -3.53 -22.80
C TYR A 292 9.91 -2.10 -23.25
N LEU A 293 10.79 -1.40 -22.54
CA LEU A 293 11.20 -0.04 -22.91
C LEU A 293 12.09 -0.06 -24.16
N ASP A 294 13.06 -0.97 -24.20
CA ASP A 294 13.97 -1.14 -25.34
C ASP A 294 13.17 -1.45 -26.62
N GLU A 295 12.13 -2.30 -26.54
CA GLU A 295 11.24 -2.61 -27.68
C GLU A 295 10.39 -1.40 -28.11
N LEU A 296 9.86 -0.61 -27.16
CA LEU A 296 9.09 0.60 -27.47
C LEU A 296 9.97 1.69 -28.12
N GLU A 297 11.21 1.85 -27.65
CA GLU A 297 12.20 2.75 -28.23
C GLU A 297 12.62 2.30 -29.63
N HIS A 298 12.81 1.00 -29.83
CA HIS A 298 13.18 0.43 -31.12
C HIS A 298 12.10 0.66 -32.19
N ARG A 299 10.82 0.48 -31.86
CA ARG A 299 9.70 0.65 -32.81
C ARG A 299 9.37 2.11 -33.08
N HIS A 300 9.41 2.97 -32.05
CA HIS A 300 8.87 4.33 -32.11
C HIS A 300 9.79 5.33 -31.40
N PRO A 301 11.00 5.61 -31.94
CA PRO A 301 12.00 6.44 -31.27
C PRO A 301 11.49 7.86 -30.96
N ASP A 302 10.77 8.50 -31.89
CA ASP A 302 10.26 9.88 -31.73
C ASP A 302 9.14 9.98 -30.67
N SER A 303 8.18 9.05 -30.70
CA SER A 303 7.11 8.97 -29.70
C SER A 303 7.67 8.65 -28.31
N PHE A 304 8.70 7.79 -28.24
CA PHE A 304 9.38 7.46 -27.00
C PHE A 304 10.12 8.67 -26.40
N ALA A 305 10.85 9.43 -27.22
CA ALA A 305 11.50 10.67 -26.78
C ALA A 305 10.48 11.70 -26.26
N THR A 306 9.35 11.86 -26.95
CA THR A 306 8.25 12.75 -26.54
C THR A 306 7.63 12.29 -25.21
N TRP A 307 7.43 10.98 -25.05
CA TRP A 307 6.95 10.41 -23.80
C TRP A 307 7.90 10.67 -22.64
N LEU A 308 9.21 10.44 -22.82
CA LEU A 308 10.23 10.71 -21.80
C LEU A 308 10.32 12.20 -21.43
N ALA A 309 10.23 13.09 -22.42
CA ALA A 309 10.20 14.54 -22.19
C ALA A 309 8.98 14.98 -21.35
N SER A 310 7.89 14.20 -21.36
CA SER A 310 6.72 14.43 -20.49
C SER A 310 6.94 14.06 -19.01
N ASN A 311 8.14 13.59 -18.65
CA ASN A 311 8.53 13.13 -17.32
C ASN A 311 7.56 12.08 -16.73
N PRO A 312 7.46 10.90 -17.36
CA PRO A 312 6.44 9.92 -17.02
C PRO A 312 6.73 9.24 -15.68
N ARG A 313 5.66 8.98 -14.92
CA ARG A 313 5.77 8.16 -13.70
C ARG A 313 6.06 6.70 -14.07
N ALA A 314 6.75 5.97 -13.18
CA ALA A 314 7.07 4.55 -13.38
C ALA A 314 5.85 3.64 -13.67
N ALA A 315 4.66 4.02 -13.20
CA ALA A 315 3.40 3.31 -13.46
C ALA A 315 2.49 4.00 -14.50
N GLY A 316 2.96 5.07 -15.13
CA GLY A 316 2.20 5.86 -16.09
C GLY A 316 1.82 5.05 -17.32
N ASN A 317 0.70 5.41 -17.97
CA ASN A 317 0.25 4.78 -19.21
C ASN A 317 0.93 5.44 -20.43
N PRO A 318 1.84 4.74 -21.13
CA PRO A 318 2.48 5.28 -22.33
C PRO A 318 1.54 5.33 -23.53
N ALA A 319 0.44 4.57 -23.54
CA ALA A 319 -0.42 4.35 -24.73
C ALA A 319 -0.74 5.63 -25.50
N ARG A 320 -1.02 6.75 -24.82
CA ARG A 320 -1.35 8.04 -25.45
C ARG A 320 -0.31 8.57 -26.46
N PHE A 321 0.93 8.09 -26.43
CA PHE A 321 2.01 8.48 -27.34
C PHE A 321 2.27 7.45 -28.46
N PHE A 322 1.89 6.19 -28.24
CA PHE A 322 2.22 5.08 -29.15
C PHE A 322 1.01 4.56 -29.91
N THR A 323 -0.19 4.66 -29.33
CA THR A 323 -1.43 4.38 -30.04
C THR A 323 -1.75 5.61 -30.88
N HIS A 324 -1.29 5.61 -32.12
CA HIS A 324 -1.85 6.53 -33.10
C HIS A 324 -3.31 6.10 -33.25
N ARG A 325 -4.21 6.87 -32.64
CA ARG A 325 -5.64 6.71 -32.87
C ARG A 325 -5.77 6.81 -34.39
N ALA A 326 -6.01 5.68 -35.05
CA ALA A 326 -6.28 5.66 -36.46
C ALA A 326 -7.55 6.49 -36.64
N ASP A 327 -7.37 7.77 -36.94
CA ASP A 327 -8.41 8.64 -37.43
C ASP A 327 -8.78 8.08 -38.82
N HIS A 328 -9.73 7.14 -38.79
CA HIS A 328 -10.60 6.80 -39.91
C HIS A 328 -11.80 7.74 -39.88
#